data_AF-A0A7J3NVU2-F1
#
_entry.id   AF-A0A7J3NVU2-F1
#
_cell.length_a   1.000
_cell.length_b   1.000
_cell.length_c   1.000
_cell.angle_alpha   90.00
_cell.angle_beta   90.00
_cell.angle_gamma   90.00
#
_symmetry.space_group_name_H-M   'P 1'
#
loop_
_entity.id
_entity.type
_entity.pdbx_description
1 polymer ?
#
loop_
_entity_poly.entity_id
_entity_poly.type
_entity_poly.pdbx_seq_one_letter_code
_entity_poly.pdbx_strand_id
1 'polypeptide(L)'
;MSNFERLYLIRHESGRFFHKLYVSVAPSLYYYFRGRSHVTRTIWDYVSFVTPEAVEPIAKELQKISNSDENFVNIVLKVIRQIPYSKSGPKYPVETIVEHNGDCGALSILAASIIKAGGIDVALLYYESGDSGHMALGVSLPRDPINYRSHFTPKFYEYHGKRYWVAECTGYSDWRVGEEPPSLNGVKVTVIPINGGCLSPASISASLNTPLERSSITVNIYRSTFNISSDAYRLSDYAYNIKVYGRVIPIMENCKVTIYIFNRDFSLNHYIETYTDKHGWYWLSVNLTMPGVYHVIASCNGLVGRSGADSDAMTLLLGPKSIAQFKGPWFNYTMGRYGLFGLEIRKAIGLRSFFNISFPVNETKITFSFLTLKGAFLQDSFEFENETLTFYSLEPLRLPEDFDARVRRFLTLAVNRSEDGLNISFMGLSQKELQILSVQDNKSSPTPILNVTTFINNEVWYEIALESVNYTTTIKLYSHSYGLIWLSSVEGNGTLYILLADIKDSLVAFRGLWIKIPPQPEKILESLPPESSWYLLLSTAAFMMFMIITSVFIMDFLERARNPIINNHNGLL
;
A
#
# COMPACT_ATOMS: atom_id res chain seq x y z
N MET A 1 2.62 -0.33 2.40
CA MET A 1 2.49 1.09 1.97
C MET A 1 3.01 2.02 3.07
N SER A 2 3.47 3.25 2.77
CA SER A 2 3.93 4.20 3.80
C SER A 2 2.76 4.95 4.44
N ASN A 3 2.84 5.21 5.75
CA ASN A 3 1.85 5.98 6.48
C ASN A 3 1.88 7.48 6.12
N PHE A 4 0.78 8.15 6.41
CA PHE A 4 0.68 9.61 6.39
C PHE A 4 1.12 10.16 7.75
N GLU A 5 2.23 10.90 7.77
CA GLU A 5 2.82 11.46 8.99
C GLU A 5 2.47 12.95 9.14
N ARG A 6 2.15 13.38 10.36
CA ARG A 6 1.90 14.78 10.73
C ARG A 6 2.63 15.13 12.02
N LEU A 7 3.07 16.38 12.09
CA LEU A 7 3.70 16.96 13.27
C LEU A 7 2.98 18.26 13.62
N TYR A 8 2.49 18.34 14.85
CA TYR A 8 1.90 19.56 15.40
C TYR A 8 2.78 20.11 16.52
N LEU A 9 2.91 21.43 16.58
CA LEU A 9 3.72 22.14 17.58
C LEU A 9 2.80 22.83 18.58
N ILE A 10 2.93 22.50 19.86
CA ILE A 10 2.08 23.04 20.92
C ILE A 10 2.94 23.94 21.80
N ARG A 11 2.71 25.25 21.72
CA ARG A 11 3.48 26.23 22.49
C ARG A 11 3.03 26.25 23.95
N HIS A 12 3.99 26.15 24.87
CA HIS A 12 3.78 26.37 26.29
C HIS A 12 3.41 27.84 26.57
N GLU A 13 2.63 28.11 27.62
CA GLU A 13 2.17 29.48 27.96
C GLU A 13 3.33 30.44 28.25
N SER A 14 4.45 29.93 28.79
CA SER A 14 5.69 30.71 28.99
C SER A 14 6.42 31.10 27.70
N GLY A 15 5.97 30.60 26.53
CA GLY A 15 6.49 30.94 25.21
C GLY A 15 7.86 30.37 24.84
N ARG A 16 8.57 29.72 25.78
CA ARG A 16 9.96 29.26 25.60
C ARG A 16 10.10 27.80 25.12
N PHE A 17 9.06 27.00 25.24
CA PHE A 17 9.09 25.55 24.94
C PHE A 17 7.91 25.14 24.07
N PHE A 18 8.13 24.13 23.23
CA PHE A 18 7.12 23.48 22.42
C PHE A 18 7.05 22.00 22.76
N HIS A 19 5.84 21.49 22.96
CA HIS A 19 5.59 20.06 22.82
C HIS A 19 5.42 19.72 21.33
N LYS A 20 5.93 18.56 20.93
CA LYS A 20 5.79 18.03 19.56
C LYS A 20 4.80 16.88 19.59
N LEU A 21 3.68 17.00 18.90
CA LEU A 21 2.75 15.88 18.74
C LEU A 21 2.98 15.22 17.38
N TYR A 22 3.51 14.01 17.39
CA TYR A 22 3.66 13.17 16.21
C TYR A 22 2.38 12.38 16.01
N VAL A 23 1.85 12.36 14.78
CA VAL A 23 0.63 11.64 14.40
C VAL A 23 0.91 10.85 13.14
N SER A 24 0.54 9.57 13.13
CA SER A 24 0.67 8.67 11.98
C SER A 24 -0.67 8.03 11.64
N VAL A 25 -1.02 8.01 10.35
CA VAL A 25 -2.25 7.43 9.83
C VAL A 25 -1.92 6.38 8.78
N ALA A 26 -2.36 5.13 8.99
CA ALA A 26 -2.22 4.09 7.99
C ALA A 26 -3.16 4.32 6.79
N PRO A 27 -2.71 4.06 5.54
CA PRO A 27 -3.51 4.30 4.35
C PRO A 27 -4.86 3.61 4.32
N SER A 28 -4.97 2.38 4.83
CA SER A 28 -6.21 1.61 4.88
C SER A 28 -7.30 2.30 5.69
N LEU A 29 -6.96 2.95 6.81
CA LEU A 29 -7.89 3.73 7.63
C LEU A 29 -8.35 4.98 6.90
N TYR A 30 -7.45 5.65 6.16
CA TYR A 30 -7.82 6.78 5.31
C TYR A 30 -8.77 6.35 4.18
N TYR A 31 -8.47 5.26 3.46
CA TYR A 31 -9.32 4.76 2.39
C TYR A 31 -10.68 4.28 2.90
N TYR A 32 -10.72 3.69 4.10
CA TYR A 32 -11.97 3.36 4.78
C TYR A 32 -12.87 4.60 4.92
N PHE A 33 -12.36 5.71 5.44
CA PHE A 33 -13.15 6.93 5.60
C PHE A 33 -13.45 7.63 4.28
N ARG A 34 -12.52 7.60 3.31
CA ARG A 34 -12.77 8.13 1.95
C ARG A 34 -13.89 7.39 1.21
N GLY A 35 -14.05 6.10 1.47
CA GLY A 35 -15.11 5.28 0.87
C GLY A 35 -16.46 5.41 1.58
N ARG A 36 -16.55 6.13 2.71
CA ARG A 36 -17.81 6.41 3.40
C ARG A 36 -18.59 7.53 2.69
N SER A 37 -19.88 7.64 2.99
CA SER A 37 -20.68 8.73 2.44
C SER A 37 -20.28 10.07 3.05
N HIS A 38 -20.16 11.10 2.20
CA HIS A 38 -19.98 12.49 2.58
C HIS A 38 -21.23 13.35 2.33
N VAL A 39 -22.36 12.72 2.02
CA VAL A 39 -23.61 13.43 1.71
C VAL A 39 -24.21 14.02 2.97
N THR A 40 -24.36 15.34 3.00
CA THR A 40 -25.14 16.06 4.02
C THR A 40 -26.37 16.68 3.36
N ARG A 41 -27.54 16.46 3.95
CA ARG A 41 -28.84 17.03 3.54
C ARG A 41 -29.30 18.12 4.49
N THR A 42 -28.91 18.00 5.76
CA THR A 42 -29.24 18.95 6.82
C THR A 42 -28.01 19.21 7.69
N ILE A 43 -28.05 20.28 8.48
CA ILE A 43 -26.99 20.61 9.45
C ILE A 43 -26.78 19.49 10.49
N TRP A 44 -27.82 18.69 10.77
CA TRP A 44 -27.76 17.58 11.73
C TRP A 44 -26.89 16.42 11.25
N ASP A 45 -26.69 16.28 9.94
CA ASP A 45 -25.91 15.19 9.35
C ASP A 45 -24.40 15.34 9.66
N TYR A 46 -23.92 16.53 10.04
CA TYR A 46 -22.53 16.73 10.42
C TYR A 46 -22.09 15.87 11.62
N VAL A 47 -23.03 15.51 12.51
CA VAL A 47 -22.74 14.67 13.67
C VAL A 47 -22.25 13.28 13.24
N SER A 48 -22.67 12.76 12.07
CA SER A 48 -22.22 11.44 11.60
C SER A 48 -20.74 11.39 11.22
N PHE A 49 -20.06 12.53 11.08
CA PHE A 49 -18.63 12.58 10.78
C PHE A 49 -17.76 12.57 12.04
N VAL A 50 -18.35 12.81 13.21
CA VAL A 50 -17.61 12.80 14.48
C VAL A 50 -17.23 11.36 14.81
N THR A 51 -15.93 11.06 14.90
CA THR A 51 -15.38 9.70 15.12
C THR A 51 -14.35 9.71 16.26
N PRO A 52 -14.78 9.76 17.52
CA PRO A 52 -13.86 9.87 18.66
C PRO A 52 -12.87 8.72 18.76
N GLU A 53 -13.29 7.49 18.47
CA GLU A 53 -12.45 6.29 18.54
C GLU A 53 -11.28 6.35 17.57
N ALA A 54 -11.45 6.99 16.41
CA ALA A 54 -10.40 7.13 15.40
C ALA A 54 -9.23 8.00 15.89
N VAL A 55 -9.50 8.97 16.76
CA VAL A 55 -8.55 10.00 17.21
C VAL A 55 -8.24 9.94 18.72
N GLU A 56 -8.73 8.91 19.42
CA GLU A 56 -8.52 8.72 20.85
C GLU A 56 -7.03 8.81 21.27
N PRO A 57 -6.05 8.28 20.50
CA PRO A 57 -4.65 8.42 20.85
C PRO A 57 -4.17 9.88 20.89
N ILE A 58 -4.69 10.77 20.03
CA ILE A 58 -4.38 12.20 20.12
C ILE A 58 -4.91 12.76 21.45
N ALA A 59 -6.16 12.45 21.80
CA ALA A 59 -6.75 12.94 23.05
C ALA A 59 -5.93 12.50 24.27
N LYS A 60 -5.55 11.22 24.34
CA LYS A 60 -4.70 10.66 25.41
C LYS A 60 -3.35 11.37 25.50
N GLU A 61 -2.67 11.62 24.38
CA GLU A 61 -1.38 12.32 24.38
C GLU A 61 -1.50 13.79 24.82
N LEU A 62 -2.56 14.48 24.41
CA LEU A 62 -2.80 15.87 24.79
C LEU A 62 -3.20 16.02 26.27
N GLN A 63 -3.95 15.06 26.82
CA GLN A 63 -4.31 15.03 28.24
C GLN A 63 -3.08 14.98 29.15
N LYS A 64 -1.97 14.34 28.73
CA LYS A 64 -0.72 14.27 29.52
C LYS A 64 -0.10 15.63 29.84
N ILE A 65 -0.41 16.66 29.05
CA ILE A 65 0.08 18.04 29.25
C ILE A 65 -1.05 19.01 29.60
N SER A 66 -2.24 18.49 29.89
CA SER A 66 -3.41 19.29 30.21
C SER A 66 -3.65 19.32 31.72
N ASN A 67 -3.76 20.50 32.31
CA ASN A 67 -3.97 20.65 33.76
C ASN A 67 -5.45 20.80 34.16
N SER A 68 -6.35 20.92 33.18
CA SER A 68 -7.80 21.00 33.35
C SER A 68 -8.52 20.70 32.04
N ASP A 69 -9.83 20.43 32.10
CA ASP A 69 -10.68 20.24 30.91
C ASP A 69 -10.64 21.45 29.97
N GLU A 70 -10.67 22.67 30.52
CA GLU A 70 -10.55 23.90 29.73
C GLU A 70 -9.19 24.00 29.04
N ASN A 71 -8.11 23.66 29.76
CA ASN A 71 -6.76 23.67 29.21
C ASN A 71 -6.59 22.61 28.10
N PHE A 72 -7.14 21.41 28.29
CA PHE A 72 -7.19 20.37 27.27
C PHE A 72 -7.89 20.86 26.01
N VAL A 73 -9.09 21.45 26.12
CA VAL A 73 -9.81 22.02 24.95
C VAL A 73 -8.98 23.12 24.28
N ASN A 74 -8.39 24.03 25.04
CA ASN A 74 -7.53 25.09 24.47
C ASN A 74 -6.29 24.52 23.74
N ILE A 75 -5.69 23.43 24.25
CA ILE A 75 -4.59 22.73 23.57
C ILE A 75 -5.09 22.08 22.27
N VAL A 76 -6.25 21.42 22.28
CA VAL A 76 -6.86 20.86 21.06
C VAL A 76 -7.04 21.97 20.03
N LEU A 77 -7.62 23.11 20.40
CA LEU A 77 -7.82 24.23 19.49
C LEU A 77 -6.50 24.74 18.87
N LYS A 78 -5.40 24.79 19.64
CA LYS A 78 -4.06 25.13 19.13
C LYS A 78 -3.51 24.11 18.13
N VAL A 79 -3.84 22.82 18.29
CA VAL A 79 -3.48 21.77 17.32
C VAL A 79 -4.27 21.96 16.03
N ILE A 80 -5.59 22.15 16.12
CA ILE A 80 -6.48 22.24 14.95
C ILE A 80 -6.16 23.46 14.08
N ARG A 81 -5.85 24.61 14.67
CA ARG A 81 -5.52 25.83 13.90
C ARG A 81 -4.23 25.75 13.08
N GLN A 82 -3.40 24.73 13.30
CA GLN A 82 -2.23 24.48 12.44
C GLN A 82 -2.61 23.85 11.10
N ILE A 83 -3.88 23.43 10.92
CA ILE A 83 -4.40 22.91 9.67
C ILE A 83 -4.90 24.09 8.83
N PRO A 84 -4.38 24.29 7.60
CA PRO A 84 -4.82 25.35 6.70
C PRO A 84 -6.33 25.34 6.43
N TYR A 85 -6.92 26.54 6.45
CA TYR A 85 -8.34 26.71 6.12
C TYR A 85 -8.54 26.67 4.61
N SER A 86 -9.44 25.80 4.14
CA SER A 86 -9.89 25.75 2.75
C SER A 86 -11.31 25.21 2.65
N LYS A 87 -12.15 25.81 1.80
CA LYS A 87 -13.50 25.29 1.52
C LYS A 87 -13.41 23.84 1.03
N SER A 88 -14.01 22.91 1.76
CA SER A 88 -13.86 21.47 1.47
C SER A 88 -15.12 20.64 1.62
N GLY A 89 -16.15 21.15 2.30
CA GLY A 89 -17.27 20.34 2.76
C GLY A 89 -16.89 19.48 3.98
N PRO A 90 -17.83 18.67 4.48
CA PRO A 90 -17.63 17.83 5.66
C PRO A 90 -16.58 16.74 5.37
N LYS A 91 -15.75 16.45 6.38
CA LYS A 91 -14.72 15.42 6.34
C LYS A 91 -14.71 14.64 7.64
N TYR A 92 -14.38 13.35 7.56
CA TYR A 92 -14.02 12.59 8.74
C TYR A 92 -12.67 13.09 9.31
N PRO A 93 -12.46 13.03 10.63
CA PRO A 93 -11.23 13.45 11.30
C PRO A 93 -9.94 12.94 10.65
N VAL A 94 -9.93 11.67 10.23
CA VAL A 94 -8.80 11.03 9.56
C VAL A 94 -8.47 11.72 8.22
N GLU A 95 -9.49 12.08 7.44
CA GLU A 95 -9.29 12.80 6.17
C GLU A 95 -8.74 14.20 6.42
N THR A 96 -9.26 14.94 7.40
CA THR A 96 -8.78 16.29 7.74
C THR A 96 -7.29 16.28 8.14
N ILE A 97 -6.86 15.26 8.88
CA ILE A 97 -5.44 15.07 9.25
C ILE A 97 -4.59 14.74 8.02
N VAL A 98 -5.03 13.76 7.20
CA VAL A 98 -4.28 13.28 6.04
C VAL A 98 -4.22 14.32 4.91
N GLU A 99 -5.30 14.98 4.59
CA GLU A 99 -5.33 16.01 3.53
C GLU A 99 -4.77 17.35 4.00
N HIS A 100 -4.61 17.51 5.33
CA HIS A 100 -4.07 18.71 5.97
C HIS A 100 -4.76 20.00 5.49
N ASN A 101 -6.08 19.95 5.36
CA ASN A 101 -6.91 21.10 5.03
C ASN A 101 -8.37 20.85 5.43
N GLY A 102 -9.11 21.92 5.72
CA GLY A 102 -10.54 21.84 6.03
C GLY A 102 -11.20 23.20 6.19
N ASP A 103 -12.52 23.25 6.05
CA ASP A 103 -13.34 24.42 6.37
C ASP A 103 -13.83 24.41 7.83
N CYS A 104 -14.69 25.38 8.20
CA CYS A 104 -15.22 25.49 9.56
C CYS A 104 -15.91 24.21 10.04
N GLY A 105 -16.58 23.47 9.14
CA GLY A 105 -17.21 22.20 9.44
C GLY A 105 -16.18 21.10 9.69
N ALA A 106 -15.25 20.89 8.76
CA ALA A 106 -14.24 19.83 8.87
C ALA A 106 -13.31 20.01 10.09
N LEU A 107 -12.91 21.25 10.40
CA LEU A 107 -12.08 21.56 11.56
C LEU A 107 -12.86 21.38 12.88
N SER A 108 -14.12 21.79 12.93
CA SER A 108 -14.99 21.56 14.09
C SER A 108 -15.24 20.07 14.32
N ILE A 109 -15.49 19.27 13.28
CA ILE A 109 -15.67 17.81 13.39
C ILE A 109 -14.42 17.14 13.99
N LEU A 110 -13.23 17.50 13.51
CA LEU A 110 -11.97 16.96 14.03
C LEU A 110 -11.76 17.36 15.50
N ALA A 111 -11.95 18.64 15.84
CA ALA A 111 -11.85 19.14 17.20
C ALA A 111 -12.86 18.44 18.14
N ALA A 112 -14.12 18.31 17.73
CA ALA A 112 -15.17 17.64 18.50
C ALA A 112 -14.83 16.17 18.74
N SER A 113 -14.28 15.49 17.73
CA SER A 113 -13.89 14.08 17.86
C SER A 113 -12.79 13.89 18.91
N ILE A 114 -11.77 14.76 18.91
CA ILE A 114 -10.68 14.72 19.90
C ILE A 114 -11.20 15.07 21.31
N ILE A 115 -12.01 16.13 21.43
CA ILE A 115 -12.55 16.59 22.72
C ILE A 115 -13.46 15.52 23.34
N LYS A 116 -14.34 14.92 22.52
CA LYS A 116 -15.23 13.84 22.94
C LYS A 116 -14.46 12.58 23.33
N ALA A 117 -13.38 12.25 22.61
CA ALA A 117 -12.50 11.14 22.98
C ALA A 117 -11.76 11.39 24.30
N GLY A 118 -11.52 12.66 24.65
CA GLY A 118 -11.02 13.09 25.95
C GLY A 118 -12.07 13.06 27.08
N GLY A 119 -13.30 12.62 26.80
CA GLY A 119 -14.37 12.50 27.81
C GLY A 119 -15.15 13.79 28.10
N ILE A 120 -14.94 14.85 27.32
CA ILE A 120 -15.67 16.11 27.49
C ILE A 120 -16.91 16.12 26.58
N ASP A 121 -18.06 16.49 27.14
CA ASP A 121 -19.30 16.66 26.40
C ASP A 121 -19.21 17.89 25.48
N VAL A 122 -19.56 17.70 24.21
CA VAL A 122 -19.35 18.66 23.13
C VAL A 122 -20.52 18.63 22.15
N ALA A 123 -20.87 19.80 21.63
CA ALA A 123 -21.88 20.02 20.60
C ALA A 123 -21.27 20.82 19.44
N LEU A 124 -21.84 20.65 18.24
CA LEU A 124 -21.55 21.58 17.15
C LEU A 124 -22.45 22.81 17.31
N LEU A 125 -21.90 24.00 17.04
CA LEU A 125 -22.64 25.26 17.00
C LEU A 125 -22.73 25.73 15.55
N TYR A 126 -23.93 25.72 15.00
CA TYR A 126 -24.18 26.22 13.66
C TYR A 126 -24.73 27.64 13.71
N TYR A 127 -23.96 28.57 13.15
CA TYR A 127 -24.29 29.99 13.03
C TYR A 127 -24.94 30.25 11.67
N GLU A 128 -26.19 30.71 11.69
CA GLU A 128 -26.98 31.05 10.50
C GLU A 128 -26.56 32.43 9.94
N SER A 129 -25.39 32.51 9.29
CA SER A 129 -24.86 33.74 8.69
C SER A 129 -25.08 33.79 7.17
N GLY A 130 -26.23 34.33 6.75
CA GLY A 130 -26.56 34.53 5.33
C GLY A 130 -26.47 33.24 4.50
N ASP A 131 -25.90 33.33 3.28
CA ASP A 131 -25.76 32.19 2.35
C ASP A 131 -24.59 31.24 2.70
N SER A 132 -23.80 31.55 3.73
CA SER A 132 -22.65 30.75 4.16
C SER A 132 -22.63 30.61 5.67
N GLY A 133 -23.40 29.66 6.20
CA GLY A 133 -23.37 29.35 7.63
C GLY A 133 -21.96 29.04 8.14
N HIS A 134 -21.73 29.27 9.43
CA HIS A 134 -20.45 29.03 10.09
C HIS A 134 -20.59 27.95 11.16
N MET A 135 -19.54 27.16 11.38
CA MET A 135 -19.54 26.09 12.36
C MET A 135 -18.41 26.29 13.36
N ALA A 136 -18.77 26.27 14.64
CA ALA A 136 -17.82 26.20 15.76
C ALA A 136 -18.24 25.08 16.73
N LEU A 137 -17.59 25.02 17.89
CA LEU A 137 -17.92 24.07 18.93
C LEU A 137 -18.54 24.74 20.15
N GLY A 138 -19.36 23.97 20.85
CA GLY A 138 -19.81 24.26 22.19
C GLY A 138 -19.29 23.16 23.11
N VAL A 139 -18.54 23.50 24.15
CA VAL A 139 -17.99 22.52 25.12
C VAL A 139 -18.62 22.68 26.49
N SER A 140 -19.07 21.57 27.06
CA SER A 140 -19.64 21.55 28.41
C SER A 140 -18.55 21.25 29.42
N LEU A 141 -18.15 22.28 30.16
CA LEU A 141 -17.10 22.19 31.18
C LEU A 141 -17.71 22.13 32.59
N PRO A 142 -17.06 21.46 33.55
CA PRO A 142 -17.52 21.40 34.93
C PRO A 142 -17.41 22.76 35.66
N ARG A 143 -16.60 23.69 35.14
CA ARG A 143 -16.39 25.04 35.65
C ARG A 143 -16.41 26.05 34.51
N ASP A 144 -16.74 27.29 34.84
CA ASP A 144 -16.70 28.40 33.89
C ASP A 144 -15.27 28.60 33.38
N PRO A 145 -15.08 28.90 32.08
CA PRO A 145 -13.75 29.10 31.52
C PRO A 145 -13.13 30.34 32.16
N ILE A 146 -11.84 30.28 32.48
CA ILE A 146 -11.11 31.39 33.13
C ILE A 146 -9.94 31.91 32.29
N ASN A 147 -9.56 31.23 31.21
CA ASN A 147 -8.41 31.62 30.39
C ASN A 147 -8.77 32.60 29.26
N TYR A 148 -10.03 32.98 29.09
CA TYR A 148 -10.44 33.96 28.09
C TYR A 148 -9.76 35.32 28.32
N ARG A 149 -9.52 36.08 27.25
CA ARG A 149 -8.86 37.39 27.32
C ARG A 149 -9.81 38.43 27.92
N SER A 150 -9.27 39.37 28.69
CA SER A 150 -10.01 40.34 29.51
C SER A 150 -11.03 41.22 28.77
N HIS A 151 -10.90 41.38 27.44
CA HIS A 151 -11.84 42.15 26.62
C HIS A 151 -12.99 41.31 26.04
N PHE A 152 -13.02 40.01 26.32
CA PHE A 152 -14.16 39.14 26.01
C PHE A 152 -15.01 38.91 27.25
N THR A 153 -16.32 38.81 27.01
CA THR A 153 -17.25 38.18 27.97
C THR A 153 -17.45 36.74 27.50
N PRO A 154 -17.23 35.72 28.36
CA PRO A 154 -17.27 34.34 27.93
C PRO A 154 -18.68 33.97 27.47
N LYS A 155 -18.79 33.46 26.24
CA LYS A 155 -20.04 33.14 25.56
C LYS A 155 -20.35 31.65 25.67
N PHE A 156 -21.62 31.34 25.94
CA PHE A 156 -22.16 29.98 25.92
C PHE A 156 -23.56 29.96 25.32
N TYR A 157 -23.99 28.76 24.95
CA TYR A 157 -25.36 28.44 24.56
C TYR A 157 -25.90 27.32 25.45
N GLU A 158 -27.16 27.43 25.86
CA GLU A 158 -27.81 26.42 26.69
C GLU A 158 -28.53 25.39 25.83
N TYR A 159 -28.39 24.11 26.20
CA TYR A 159 -29.15 23.03 25.59
C TYR A 159 -29.42 21.95 26.64
N HIS A 160 -30.70 21.63 26.85
CA HIS A 160 -31.16 20.65 27.85
C HIS A 160 -30.57 20.85 29.26
N GLY A 161 -30.49 22.11 29.71
CA GLY A 161 -29.98 22.47 31.05
C GLY A 161 -28.46 22.40 31.20
N LYS A 162 -27.71 22.17 30.11
CA LYS A 162 -26.25 22.25 30.07
C LYS A 162 -25.79 23.52 29.37
N ARG A 163 -24.68 24.10 29.85
CA ARG A 163 -23.98 25.23 29.20
C ARG A 163 -22.89 24.69 28.29
N TYR A 164 -22.94 25.08 27.03
CA TYR A 164 -21.92 24.78 26.03
C TYR A 164 -21.16 26.07 25.69
N TRP A 165 -19.93 26.20 26.20
CA TRP A 165 -19.06 27.35 25.96
C TRP A 165 -18.49 27.35 24.55
N VAL A 166 -18.48 28.52 23.91
CA VAL A 166 -17.98 28.65 22.53
C VAL A 166 -16.50 28.27 22.46
N ALA A 167 -16.14 27.46 21.47
CA ALA A 167 -14.78 27.06 21.17
C ALA A 167 -14.55 27.18 19.65
N GLU A 168 -14.01 28.32 19.24
CA GLU A 168 -13.79 28.64 17.82
C GLU A 168 -12.55 27.91 17.27
N CYS A 169 -12.77 27.13 16.20
CA CYS A 169 -11.76 26.28 15.57
C CYS A 169 -11.03 26.95 14.40
N THR A 170 -11.52 28.10 13.93
CA THR A 170 -11.05 28.78 12.72
C THR A 170 -10.47 30.17 13.00
N GLY A 171 -9.79 30.74 11.99
CA GLY A 171 -9.22 32.07 12.05
C GLY A 171 -7.79 32.13 12.61
N TYR A 172 -7.14 33.27 12.40
CA TYR A 172 -5.74 33.51 12.79
C TYR A 172 -5.55 33.88 14.26
N SER A 173 -6.63 34.09 15.01
CA SER A 173 -6.57 34.43 16.43
C SER A 173 -6.42 33.17 17.29
N ASP A 174 -5.67 33.27 18.37
CA ASP A 174 -5.55 32.21 19.38
C ASP A 174 -6.81 32.18 20.27
N TRP A 175 -7.96 31.83 19.68
CA TRP A 175 -9.22 31.77 20.40
C TRP A 175 -9.15 30.80 21.57
N ARG A 176 -9.76 31.18 22.69
CA ARG A 176 -9.87 30.36 23.89
C ARG A 176 -11.32 30.02 24.15
N VAL A 177 -11.55 28.96 24.92
CA VAL A 177 -12.92 28.60 25.32
C VAL A 177 -13.62 29.81 25.95
N GLY A 178 -14.85 30.08 25.51
CA GLY A 178 -15.65 31.23 25.87
C GLY A 178 -15.48 32.43 24.94
N GLU A 179 -14.45 32.50 24.09
CA GLU A 179 -14.27 33.63 23.18
C GLU A 179 -15.04 33.41 21.87
N GLU A 180 -15.95 34.33 21.56
CA GLU A 180 -16.69 34.35 20.30
C GLU A 180 -16.14 35.46 19.37
N PRO A 181 -15.80 35.15 18.11
CA PRO A 181 -15.41 36.16 17.14
C PRO A 181 -16.46 37.27 17.00
N PRO A 182 -16.05 38.56 16.93
CA PRO A 182 -17.00 39.68 16.79
C PRO A 182 -17.94 39.55 15.59
N SER A 183 -17.48 38.91 14.50
CA SER A 183 -18.28 38.65 13.30
C SER A 183 -19.46 37.69 13.51
N LEU A 184 -19.47 36.94 14.61
CA LEU A 184 -20.54 36.00 14.95
C LEU A 184 -21.52 36.56 16.00
N ASN A 185 -21.25 37.75 16.55
CA ASN A 185 -22.08 38.33 17.58
C ASN A 185 -23.49 38.65 17.04
N GLY A 186 -24.52 38.20 17.76
CA GLY A 186 -25.92 38.40 17.38
C GLY A 186 -26.43 37.49 16.25
N VAL A 187 -25.59 36.61 15.70
CA VAL A 187 -26.02 35.61 14.71
C VAL A 187 -26.82 34.51 15.41
N LYS A 188 -27.90 34.05 14.78
CA LYS A 188 -28.72 32.95 15.31
C LYS A 188 -27.91 31.65 15.32
N VAL A 189 -27.90 30.97 16.46
CA VAL A 189 -27.14 29.73 16.67
C VAL A 189 -28.07 28.56 16.93
N THR A 190 -27.82 27.46 16.23
CA THR A 190 -28.42 26.15 16.51
C THR A 190 -27.38 25.27 17.21
N VAL A 191 -27.71 24.78 18.40
CA VAL A 191 -26.89 23.80 19.13
C VAL A 191 -27.23 22.40 18.63
N ILE A 192 -26.23 21.69 18.14
CA ILE A 192 -26.36 20.34 17.57
C ILE A 192 -25.64 19.36 18.50
N PRO A 193 -26.38 18.64 19.37
CA PRO A 193 -25.77 17.72 20.33
C PRO A 193 -25.15 16.50 19.63
N ILE A 194 -24.02 16.04 20.14
CA ILE A 194 -23.33 14.85 19.63
C ILE A 194 -23.70 13.66 20.51
N ASN A 195 -24.85 13.03 20.21
CA ASN A 195 -25.40 11.89 20.97
C ASN A 195 -24.86 10.51 20.52
N GLY A 196 -23.83 10.51 19.67
CA GLY A 196 -23.20 9.34 19.08
C GLY A 196 -22.30 9.78 17.94
N GLY A 197 -21.31 8.95 17.58
CA GLY A 197 -20.40 9.20 16.47
C GLY A 197 -20.40 8.03 15.48
N CYS A 198 -19.70 8.19 14.37
CA CYS A 198 -19.42 7.07 13.48
C CYS A 198 -18.31 6.20 14.08
N LEU A 199 -18.57 4.89 14.17
CA LEU A 199 -17.60 3.94 14.69
C LEU A 199 -16.40 3.80 13.75
N SER A 200 -15.20 3.74 14.34
CA SER A 200 -13.96 3.55 13.62
C SER A 200 -13.44 2.11 13.76
N PRO A 201 -13.01 1.46 12.66
CA PRO A 201 -12.46 0.09 12.69
C PRO A 201 -11.06 0.03 13.32
N ALA A 202 -10.38 1.18 13.38
CA ALA A 202 -9.07 1.34 13.98
C ALA A 202 -8.88 2.80 14.44
N SER A 203 -7.84 3.06 15.22
CA SER A 203 -7.42 4.41 15.57
C SER A 203 -6.13 4.78 14.84
N ILE A 204 -5.87 6.07 14.71
CA ILE A 204 -4.55 6.57 14.32
C ILE A 204 -3.52 6.30 15.42
N SER A 205 -2.24 6.54 15.14
CA SER A 205 -1.19 6.55 16.17
C SER A 205 -0.78 7.97 16.51
N ALA A 206 -0.50 8.25 17.78
CA ALA A 206 -0.01 9.54 18.24
C ALA A 206 1.03 9.37 19.37
N SER A 207 1.98 10.31 19.46
CA SER A 207 2.97 10.34 20.54
C SER A 207 3.44 11.77 20.82
N LEU A 208 3.51 12.13 22.10
CA LEU A 208 4.02 13.42 22.54
C LEU A 208 5.54 13.40 22.76
N ASN A 209 6.23 14.38 22.18
CA ASN A 209 7.66 14.67 22.25
C ASN A 209 8.61 13.61 21.67
N THR A 210 8.14 12.38 21.51
CA THR A 210 8.92 11.26 20.96
C THR A 210 8.36 10.84 19.60
N PRO A 211 9.18 10.77 18.53
CA PRO A 211 8.76 10.22 17.24
C PRO A 211 8.25 8.78 17.37
N LEU A 212 7.28 8.42 16.53
CA LEU A 212 6.71 7.07 16.49
C LEU A 212 7.70 6.09 15.83
N GLU A 213 7.96 4.95 16.47
CA GLU A 213 8.76 3.88 15.88
C GLU A 213 7.97 3.15 14.79
N ARG A 214 8.66 2.68 13.75
CA ARG A 214 8.03 1.92 12.67
C ARG A 214 7.65 0.51 13.13
N SER A 215 6.56 0.01 12.57
CA SER A 215 6.17 -1.40 12.57
C SER A 215 5.97 -1.88 11.13
N SER A 216 5.90 -3.19 10.93
CA SER A 216 5.46 -3.80 9.68
C SER A 216 4.47 -4.92 9.97
N ILE A 217 3.61 -5.21 9.00
CA ILE A 217 2.66 -6.30 9.06
C ILE A 217 2.63 -7.01 7.71
N THR A 218 2.66 -8.34 7.73
CA THR A 218 2.50 -9.15 6.52
C THR A 218 1.07 -9.66 6.44
N VAL A 219 0.59 -9.97 5.23
CA VAL A 219 -0.67 -10.69 5.01
C VAL A 219 -0.43 -11.80 4.00
N ASN A 220 -1.00 -12.97 4.27
CA ASN A 220 -0.99 -14.15 3.43
C ASN A 220 -2.37 -14.79 3.47
N ILE A 221 -2.77 -15.41 2.36
CA ILE A 221 -4.09 -16.03 2.21
C ILE A 221 -3.91 -17.42 1.65
N TYR A 222 -4.57 -18.40 2.26
CA TYR A 222 -4.70 -19.75 1.71
C TYR A 222 -6.12 -20.28 1.91
N ARG A 223 -6.49 -21.27 1.11
CA ARG A 223 -7.83 -21.86 1.14
C ARG A 223 -7.94 -22.89 2.27
N SER A 224 -9.04 -22.84 3.03
CA SER A 224 -9.44 -23.95 3.90
C SER A 224 -9.96 -25.11 3.04
N THR A 225 -9.48 -26.33 3.26
CA THR A 225 -10.00 -27.54 2.60
C THR A 225 -11.52 -27.64 2.77
N PHE A 226 -12.24 -27.87 1.68
CA PHE A 226 -13.71 -28.00 1.68
C PHE A 226 -14.12 -29.34 2.32
N ASN A 227 -15.01 -29.30 3.32
CA ASN A 227 -15.93 -30.41 3.57
C ASN A 227 -17.21 -30.11 2.80
N ILE A 228 -17.51 -30.93 1.80
CA ILE A 228 -18.77 -30.85 1.06
C ILE A 228 -19.78 -31.70 1.83
N SER A 229 -20.79 -31.07 2.44
CA SER A 229 -22.05 -31.76 2.71
C SER A 229 -22.82 -31.85 1.39
N SER A 230 -23.36 -33.02 1.09
CA SER A 230 -24.02 -33.39 -0.17
C SER A 230 -25.28 -32.59 -0.53
N ASP A 231 -25.71 -31.63 0.29
CA ASP A 231 -27.11 -31.17 0.28
C ASP A 231 -27.30 -29.69 -0.11
N ALA A 232 -26.26 -28.98 -0.57
CA ALA A 232 -26.38 -27.56 -0.95
C ALA A 232 -26.84 -27.38 -2.41
N TYR A 233 -28.16 -27.28 -2.62
CA TYR A 233 -28.80 -27.15 -3.94
C TYR A 233 -29.02 -25.70 -4.44
N ARG A 234 -28.63 -24.66 -3.69
CA ARG A 234 -28.83 -23.23 -4.09
C ARG A 234 -27.52 -22.43 -4.13
N LEU A 235 -27.38 -21.58 -5.16
CA LEU A 235 -26.24 -20.65 -5.36
C LEU A 235 -26.04 -19.64 -4.22
N SER A 236 -27.07 -19.40 -3.41
CA SER A 236 -27.04 -18.52 -2.23
C SER A 236 -26.32 -19.11 -1.02
N ASP A 237 -26.02 -20.41 -1.02
CA ASP A 237 -25.54 -21.12 0.16
C ASP A 237 -24.00 -21.31 0.14
N TYR A 238 -23.32 -20.73 -0.85
CA TYR A 238 -21.87 -20.86 -1.02
C TYR A 238 -21.09 -19.77 -0.26
N ALA A 239 -20.53 -20.18 0.87
CA ALA A 239 -19.55 -19.44 1.66
C ALA A 239 -18.11 -19.74 1.18
N TYR A 240 -17.40 -18.76 0.61
CA TYR A 240 -15.95 -18.88 0.34
C TYR A 240 -15.18 -18.65 1.65
N ASN A 241 -14.86 -19.74 2.35
CA ASN A 241 -14.01 -19.68 3.53
C ASN A 241 -12.53 -19.58 3.13
N ILE A 242 -11.94 -18.41 3.34
CA ILE A 242 -10.50 -18.17 3.16
C ILE A 242 -9.83 -18.01 4.53
N LYS A 243 -8.63 -18.56 4.69
CA LYS A 243 -7.80 -18.30 5.86
C LYS A 243 -6.82 -17.18 5.55
N VAL A 244 -6.92 -16.11 6.32
CA VAL A 244 -6.01 -14.97 6.28
C VAL A 244 -5.08 -15.10 7.48
N TYR A 245 -3.79 -14.93 7.28
CA TYR A 245 -2.80 -14.96 8.35
C TYR A 245 -1.62 -14.06 8.04
N GLY A 246 -0.88 -13.68 9.06
CA GLY A 246 0.31 -12.88 8.89
C GLY A 246 0.97 -12.61 10.22
N ARG A 247 1.96 -11.72 10.20
CA ARG A 247 2.76 -11.42 11.38
C ARG A 247 3.01 -9.93 11.49
N VAL A 248 2.97 -9.41 12.71
CA VAL A 248 3.36 -8.05 13.06
C VAL A 248 4.81 -8.05 13.57
N ILE A 249 5.59 -7.07 13.11
CA ILE A 249 6.97 -6.84 13.53
C ILE A 249 7.11 -5.38 14.01
N PRO A 250 7.71 -5.14 15.19
CA PRO A 250 8.23 -6.13 16.12
C PRO A 250 7.13 -6.97 16.78
N ILE A 251 7.54 -8.08 17.42
CA ILE A 251 6.63 -9.03 18.05
C ILE A 251 5.83 -8.31 19.14
N MET A 252 4.51 -8.36 19.02
CA MET A 252 3.58 -7.82 20.01
C MET A 252 2.46 -8.83 20.25
N GLU A 253 2.20 -9.12 21.51
CA GLU A 253 1.06 -9.92 21.93
C GLU A 253 -0.18 -9.05 21.99
N ASN A 254 -1.33 -9.60 21.58
CA ASN A 254 -2.63 -8.95 21.68
C ASN A 254 -2.72 -7.59 20.93
N CYS A 255 -1.95 -7.38 19.84
CA CYS A 255 -2.22 -6.27 18.92
C CYS A 255 -3.51 -6.56 18.19
N LYS A 256 -4.45 -5.61 18.23
CA LYS A 256 -5.61 -5.59 17.34
C LYS A 256 -5.16 -5.41 15.88
N VAL A 257 -5.43 -6.41 15.06
CA VAL A 257 -5.23 -6.39 13.61
C VAL A 257 -6.58 -6.27 12.92
N THR A 258 -6.72 -5.24 12.10
CA THR A 258 -7.90 -5.03 11.24
C THR A 258 -7.58 -5.51 9.83
N ILE A 259 -8.36 -6.44 9.32
CA ILE A 259 -8.32 -6.91 7.94
C ILE A 259 -9.39 -6.16 7.16
N TYR A 260 -8.97 -5.30 6.24
CA TYR A 260 -9.84 -4.62 5.30
C TYR A 260 -9.98 -5.44 4.03
N ILE A 261 -11.22 -5.60 3.56
CA ILE A 261 -11.52 -6.25 2.29
C ILE A 261 -12.25 -5.25 1.43
N PHE A 262 -11.57 -4.79 0.38
CA PHE A 262 -12.12 -3.86 -0.60
C PHE A 262 -12.57 -4.61 -1.85
N ASN A 263 -13.55 -4.10 -2.57
CA ASN A 263 -13.92 -4.55 -3.91
C ASN A 263 -12.91 -4.05 -4.96
N ARG A 264 -13.10 -4.42 -6.24
CA ARG A 264 -12.26 -4.03 -7.40
C ARG A 264 -11.98 -2.53 -7.48
N ASP A 265 -12.97 -1.71 -7.15
CA ASP A 265 -12.94 -0.25 -7.21
C ASP A 265 -12.37 0.40 -5.93
N PHE A 266 -11.82 -0.40 -5.01
CA PHE A 266 -11.39 0.01 -3.68
C PHE A 266 -12.52 0.53 -2.78
N SER A 267 -13.79 0.33 -3.14
CA SER A 267 -14.89 0.50 -2.18
C SER A 267 -14.78 -0.58 -1.10
N LEU A 268 -15.00 -0.21 0.16
CA LEU A 268 -14.94 -1.17 1.26
C LEU A 268 -16.09 -2.18 1.12
N ASN A 269 -15.76 -3.47 1.04
CA ASN A 269 -16.75 -4.54 1.12
C ASN A 269 -17.13 -4.80 2.59
N HIS A 270 -16.14 -5.14 3.40
CA HIS A 270 -16.27 -5.28 4.85
C HIS A 270 -14.87 -5.26 5.51
N TYR A 271 -14.81 -5.18 6.83
CA TYR A 271 -13.59 -5.38 7.61
C TYR A 271 -13.83 -6.35 8.75
N ILE A 272 -12.77 -7.02 9.21
CA ILE A 272 -12.81 -7.99 10.32
C ILE A 272 -11.62 -7.73 11.24
N GLU A 273 -11.81 -7.93 12.53
CA GLU A 273 -10.79 -7.74 13.54
C GLU A 273 -10.29 -9.08 14.08
N THR A 274 -9.00 -9.17 14.38
CA THR A 274 -8.37 -10.29 15.08
C THR A 274 -7.25 -9.76 15.97
N TYR A 275 -6.60 -10.62 16.73
CA TYR A 275 -5.50 -10.26 17.63
C TYR A 275 -4.28 -11.13 17.38
N THR A 276 -3.10 -10.56 17.61
CA THR A 276 -1.85 -11.31 17.55
C THR A 276 -1.64 -12.20 18.78
N ASP A 277 -1.02 -13.36 18.58
CA ASP A 277 -0.50 -14.20 19.65
C ASP A 277 0.80 -13.64 20.25
N LYS A 278 1.34 -14.33 21.27
CA LYS A 278 2.61 -13.98 21.93
C LYS A 278 3.84 -13.91 21.02
N HIS A 279 3.74 -14.41 19.79
CA HIS A 279 4.81 -14.42 18.78
C HIS A 279 4.57 -13.41 17.65
N GLY A 280 3.50 -12.60 17.75
CA GLY A 280 3.11 -11.58 16.80
C GLY A 280 2.34 -12.12 15.59
N TRP A 281 1.95 -13.40 15.60
CA TRP A 281 1.18 -14.02 14.52
C TRP A 281 -0.31 -13.78 14.72
N TYR A 282 -1.02 -13.55 13.63
CA TYR A 282 -2.47 -13.51 13.62
C TYR A 282 -3.01 -14.41 12.51
N TRP A 283 -4.21 -14.94 12.71
CA TRP A 283 -4.94 -15.68 11.68
C TRP A 283 -6.44 -15.58 11.92
N LEU A 284 -7.23 -15.63 10.86
CA LEU A 284 -8.68 -15.66 10.91
C LEU A 284 -9.24 -16.33 9.66
N SER A 285 -10.52 -16.72 9.73
CA SER A 285 -11.26 -17.19 8.55
C SER A 285 -12.24 -16.12 8.10
N VAL A 286 -12.16 -15.69 6.85
CA VAL A 286 -13.14 -14.78 6.23
C VAL A 286 -14.11 -15.61 5.41
N ASN A 287 -15.40 -15.29 5.52
CA ASN A 287 -16.40 -15.81 4.62
C ASN A 287 -16.81 -14.73 3.61
N LEU A 288 -16.54 -14.97 2.33
CA LEU A 288 -17.02 -14.15 1.24
C LEU A 288 -18.17 -14.89 0.54
N THR A 289 -19.29 -14.21 0.30
CA THR A 289 -20.52 -14.85 -0.24
C THR A 289 -20.75 -14.54 -1.72
N MET A 290 -20.02 -13.58 -2.28
CA MET A 290 -20.17 -13.16 -3.68
C MET A 290 -18.89 -13.43 -4.47
N PRO A 291 -19.00 -13.83 -5.74
CA PRO A 291 -17.86 -13.83 -6.65
C PRO A 291 -17.45 -12.38 -6.98
N GLY A 292 -16.17 -12.14 -7.25
CA GLY A 292 -15.65 -10.81 -7.52
C GLY A 292 -14.15 -10.66 -7.32
N VAL A 293 -13.62 -9.48 -7.61
CA VAL A 293 -12.23 -9.10 -7.29
C VAL A 293 -12.23 -8.37 -5.96
N TYR A 294 -11.40 -8.85 -5.03
CA TYR A 294 -11.23 -8.27 -3.71
C TYR A 294 -9.77 -7.90 -3.46
N HIS A 295 -9.53 -6.85 -2.69
CA HIS A 295 -8.22 -6.49 -2.17
C HIS A 295 -8.23 -6.64 -0.66
N VAL A 296 -7.36 -7.50 -0.14
CA VAL A 296 -7.22 -7.78 1.29
C VAL A 296 -5.98 -7.06 1.81
N ILE A 297 -6.16 -6.21 2.81
CA ILE A 297 -5.08 -5.47 3.47
C ILE A 297 -5.19 -5.74 4.97
N ALA A 298 -4.09 -6.18 5.58
CA ALA A 298 -3.99 -6.27 7.03
C ALA A 298 -3.36 -5.00 7.60
N SER A 299 -3.88 -4.51 8.71
CA SER A 299 -3.45 -3.29 9.34
C SER A 299 -3.37 -3.46 10.86
N CYS A 300 -2.30 -2.97 11.50
CA CYS A 300 -2.17 -2.91 12.97
C CYS A 300 -1.88 -1.44 13.29
N ASN A 301 -2.86 -0.74 13.89
CA ASN A 301 -2.83 0.70 14.19
C ASN A 301 -3.14 0.96 15.66
N GLY A 302 -2.97 2.22 16.10
CA GLY A 302 -3.27 2.59 17.49
C GLY A 302 -2.27 2.04 18.50
N LEU A 303 -1.09 1.66 18.02
CA LEU A 303 -0.04 1.07 18.85
C LEU A 303 0.68 2.14 19.66
N VAL A 304 0.85 1.89 20.95
CA VAL A 304 1.59 2.78 21.85
C VAL A 304 3.03 2.92 21.35
N GLY A 305 3.43 4.17 21.08
CA GLY A 305 4.79 4.51 20.64
C GLY A 305 5.15 4.08 19.21
N ARG A 306 4.22 3.53 18.42
CA ARG A 306 4.48 3.08 17.05
C ARG A 306 3.54 3.68 16.02
N SER A 307 4.04 3.85 14.80
CA SER A 307 3.31 4.49 13.69
C SER A 307 2.10 3.68 13.22
N GLY A 308 2.02 2.40 13.57
CA GLY A 308 1.14 1.45 12.90
C GLY A 308 1.68 1.09 11.51
N ALA A 309 1.04 0.13 10.84
CA ALA A 309 1.44 -0.31 9.51
C ALA A 309 0.30 -0.99 8.75
N ASP A 310 0.33 -0.84 7.43
CA ASP A 310 -0.43 -1.65 6.48
C ASP A 310 0.47 -2.67 5.79
N SER A 311 -0.07 -3.86 5.57
CA SER A 311 0.52 -4.86 4.68
C SER A 311 0.46 -4.39 3.24
N ASP A 312 1.18 -5.08 2.37
CA ASP A 312 0.87 -4.99 0.95
C ASP A 312 -0.52 -5.56 0.68
N ALA A 313 -1.21 -5.00 -0.32
CA ALA A 313 -2.55 -5.44 -0.69
C ALA A 313 -2.48 -6.76 -1.45
N MET A 314 -3.22 -7.76 -0.98
CA MET A 314 -3.35 -9.05 -1.63
C MET A 314 -4.64 -9.11 -2.43
N THR A 315 -4.53 -9.28 -3.76
CA THR A 315 -5.70 -9.40 -4.63
C THR A 315 -6.23 -10.82 -4.64
N LEU A 316 -7.53 -10.97 -4.45
CA LEU A 316 -8.27 -12.22 -4.39
C LEU A 316 -9.38 -12.21 -5.45
N LEU A 317 -9.44 -13.25 -6.28
CA LEU A 317 -10.40 -13.37 -7.40
C LEU A 317 -11.39 -14.51 -7.14
N LEU A 318 -12.62 -14.22 -6.68
CA LEU A 318 -13.65 -15.24 -6.40
C LEU A 318 -14.62 -15.51 -7.56
N GLY A 319 -15.02 -16.77 -7.77
CA GLY A 319 -15.96 -17.18 -8.85
C GLY A 319 -16.73 -18.51 -8.59
N PRO A 320 -17.90 -18.74 -9.23
CA PRO A 320 -18.88 -19.82 -8.93
C PRO A 320 -18.45 -21.26 -9.26
N LYS A 321 -19.05 -22.26 -8.61
CA LYS A 321 -18.55 -23.65 -8.47
C LYS A 321 -18.87 -24.60 -9.65
N SER A 322 -18.03 -24.66 -10.69
CA SER A 322 -18.08 -25.75 -11.70
C SER A 322 -16.69 -26.06 -12.29
N ILE A 323 -16.07 -27.17 -11.88
CA ILE A 323 -14.80 -27.69 -12.44
C ILE A 323 -14.99 -29.15 -12.84
N ALA A 324 -14.59 -29.50 -14.07
CA ALA A 324 -14.16 -30.85 -14.42
C ALA A 324 -12.62 -30.89 -14.40
N GLN A 325 -12.04 -31.86 -13.68
CA GLN A 325 -10.60 -32.02 -13.53
C GLN A 325 -10.19 -33.28 -14.31
N PHE A 326 -9.25 -33.16 -15.25
CA PHE A 326 -8.73 -34.30 -16.02
C PHE A 326 -7.28 -34.58 -15.62
N LYS A 327 -6.96 -35.85 -15.37
CA LYS A 327 -5.61 -36.33 -15.05
C LYS A 327 -5.15 -37.25 -16.18
N GLY A 328 -4.07 -36.87 -16.85
CA GLY A 328 -3.38 -37.75 -17.80
C GLY A 328 -1.90 -37.93 -17.42
N PRO A 329 -1.20 -38.89 -18.03
CA PRO A 329 0.10 -39.32 -17.56
C PRO A 329 1.23 -38.27 -17.67
N TRP A 330 1.04 -37.20 -18.46
CA TRP A 330 2.10 -36.24 -18.79
C TRP A 330 1.68 -34.75 -18.76
N PHE A 331 0.50 -34.43 -18.23
CA PHE A 331 -0.04 -33.06 -18.24
C PHE A 331 -0.85 -32.70 -16.98
N ASN A 332 -0.87 -31.41 -16.64
CA ASN A 332 -1.83 -30.78 -15.73
C ASN A 332 -2.53 -29.65 -16.50
N TYR A 333 -3.86 -29.68 -16.61
CA TYR A 333 -4.66 -28.59 -17.19
C TYR A 333 -5.66 -28.01 -16.19
N THR A 334 -5.97 -26.73 -16.35
CA THR A 334 -7.08 -26.02 -15.70
C THR A 334 -7.93 -25.35 -16.78
N MET A 335 -9.21 -25.70 -16.90
CA MET A 335 -10.18 -25.02 -17.76
C MET A 335 -11.30 -24.43 -16.90
N GLY A 336 -11.64 -23.16 -17.12
CA GLY A 336 -12.73 -22.50 -16.40
C GLY A 336 -13.64 -21.74 -17.36
N ARG A 337 -14.97 -21.94 -17.22
CA ARG A 337 -15.92 -20.83 -17.37
C ARG A 337 -15.69 -19.88 -16.18
N TYR A 338 -16.21 -18.66 -16.24
CA TYR A 338 -16.19 -17.74 -15.08
C TYR A 338 -16.45 -18.52 -13.77
N GLY A 339 -15.43 -18.61 -12.91
CA GLY A 339 -15.47 -19.39 -11.66
C GLY A 339 -14.89 -20.81 -11.69
N LEU A 340 -13.61 -20.94 -11.34
CA LEU A 340 -13.12 -21.34 -10.02
C LEU A 340 -11.59 -21.49 -10.07
N PHE A 341 -10.94 -20.77 -9.16
CA PHE A 341 -9.54 -20.77 -8.75
C PHE A 341 -8.65 -21.95 -9.16
N GLY A 342 -7.54 -21.60 -9.81
CA GLY A 342 -6.27 -21.58 -9.09
C GLY A 342 -6.17 -20.28 -8.27
N LEU A 343 -5.62 -20.32 -7.06
CA LEU A 343 -5.25 -19.09 -6.35
C LEU A 343 -4.20 -18.37 -7.21
N GLU A 344 -4.58 -17.29 -7.87
CA GLU A 344 -3.66 -16.52 -8.69
C GLU A 344 -3.54 -15.10 -8.15
N ILE A 345 -2.44 -14.86 -7.44
CA ILE A 345 -2.07 -13.55 -6.91
C ILE A 345 -1.36 -12.81 -8.04
N ARG A 346 -2.01 -11.83 -8.66
CA ARG A 346 -1.40 -11.01 -9.74
C ARG A 346 -1.46 -9.51 -9.43
N LYS A 347 -0.41 -8.82 -9.85
CA LYS A 347 -0.32 -7.34 -9.93
C LYS A 347 -1.01 -6.89 -11.25
N ALA A 348 -1.73 -5.77 -11.26
CA ALA A 348 -2.66 -5.32 -12.32
C ALA A 348 -2.02 -4.79 -13.61
N ILE A 349 -2.44 -5.22 -14.84
CA ILE A 349 -1.70 -4.72 -16.01
C ILE A 349 -2.18 -4.67 -17.49
N GLY A 350 -2.03 -3.47 -18.09
CA GLY A 350 -1.78 -3.15 -19.53
C GLY A 350 -0.28 -3.09 -19.88
N LEU A 351 0.35 -1.90 -19.93
CA LEU A 351 1.80 -1.67 -20.19
C LEU A 351 2.83 -2.39 -19.30
N ARG A 352 2.43 -3.28 -18.40
CA ARG A 352 3.34 -4.08 -17.57
C ARG A 352 2.96 -5.57 -17.73
N SER A 353 3.92 -6.44 -17.46
CA SER A 353 3.87 -7.81 -17.97
C SER A 353 3.21 -8.79 -17.02
N PHE A 354 2.26 -9.60 -17.51
CA PHE A 354 1.60 -10.59 -16.66
C PHE A 354 2.53 -11.79 -16.37
N PHE A 355 3.57 -11.97 -17.19
CA PHE A 355 4.65 -12.92 -16.95
C PHE A 355 5.96 -12.22 -17.27
N ASN A 356 6.99 -12.35 -16.41
CA ASN A 356 8.29 -11.70 -16.58
C ASN A 356 9.40 -12.62 -16.04
N ILE A 357 10.42 -12.92 -16.84
CA ILE A 357 11.59 -13.71 -16.44
C ILE A 357 12.86 -12.99 -16.89
N SER A 358 13.83 -12.83 -15.98
CA SER A 358 15.13 -12.24 -16.26
C SER A 358 16.25 -13.29 -16.15
N PHE A 359 17.22 -13.23 -17.06
CA PHE A 359 18.37 -14.12 -17.12
C PHE A 359 19.67 -13.30 -17.11
N PRO A 360 20.69 -13.67 -16.32
CA PRO A 360 21.93 -12.91 -16.19
C PRO A 360 22.93 -13.15 -17.35
N VAL A 361 22.53 -13.89 -18.38
CA VAL A 361 23.42 -14.31 -19.48
C VAL A 361 22.80 -13.91 -20.81
N ASN A 362 23.61 -13.36 -21.70
CA ASN A 362 23.19 -12.86 -23.02
C ASN A 362 23.01 -13.96 -24.08
N GLU A 363 23.43 -15.19 -23.75
CA GLU A 363 23.19 -16.38 -24.53
C GLU A 363 22.09 -17.21 -23.88
N THR A 364 20.94 -17.32 -24.52
CA THR A 364 19.82 -18.12 -23.99
C THR A 364 18.96 -18.63 -25.12
N LYS A 365 18.58 -19.91 -25.05
CA LYS A 365 17.58 -20.51 -25.92
C LYS A 365 16.30 -20.80 -25.12
N ILE A 366 15.16 -20.36 -25.64
CA ILE A 366 13.86 -20.53 -24.99
C ILE A 366 12.88 -21.09 -26.00
N THR A 367 12.18 -22.15 -25.62
CA THR A 367 11.14 -22.74 -26.45
C THR A 367 9.85 -22.86 -25.67
N PHE A 368 8.72 -22.48 -26.26
CA PHE A 368 7.40 -22.71 -25.69
C PHE A 368 6.37 -22.90 -26.80
N SER A 369 5.30 -23.64 -26.53
CA SER A 369 4.18 -23.74 -27.47
C SER A 369 2.96 -22.98 -26.98
N PHE A 370 2.17 -22.46 -27.91
CA PHE A 370 0.90 -21.80 -27.65
C PHE A 370 -0.15 -22.15 -28.71
N LEU A 371 -1.42 -21.97 -28.34
CA LEU A 371 -2.61 -22.30 -29.13
C LEU A 371 -3.62 -21.17 -28.95
N THR A 372 -4.29 -20.74 -30.02
CA THR A 372 -5.39 -19.78 -29.92
C THR A 372 -6.72 -20.42 -30.26
N LEU A 373 -7.77 -20.20 -29.47
CA LEU A 373 -9.10 -20.82 -29.67
C LEU A 373 -10.14 -19.73 -29.91
N LYS A 374 -10.91 -19.82 -30.99
CA LYS A 374 -11.89 -18.78 -31.36
C LYS A 374 -13.19 -18.98 -30.58
N GLY A 375 -13.70 -17.93 -29.94
CA GLY A 375 -14.87 -18.02 -29.05
C GLY A 375 -16.20 -18.46 -29.68
N ALA A 376 -16.29 -18.61 -31.02
CA ALA A 376 -17.54 -18.93 -31.72
C ALA A 376 -17.77 -20.43 -32.02
N PHE A 377 -16.82 -21.32 -31.72
CA PHE A 377 -16.92 -22.77 -31.99
C PHE A 377 -16.51 -23.59 -30.77
N LEU A 378 -17.33 -23.57 -29.72
CA LEU A 378 -17.26 -24.58 -28.67
C LEU A 378 -18.46 -25.51 -28.84
N GLN A 379 -18.34 -26.50 -29.73
CA GLN A 379 -19.21 -27.69 -29.70
C GLN A 379 -18.94 -28.46 -28.40
N ASP A 380 -19.89 -29.30 -27.96
CA ASP A 380 -19.81 -30.10 -26.73
C ASP A 380 -18.63 -31.10 -26.71
N SER A 381 -17.88 -31.24 -27.81
CA SER A 381 -16.60 -31.95 -27.85
C SER A 381 -15.76 -31.54 -29.07
N PHE A 382 -14.44 -31.59 -28.95
CA PHE A 382 -13.47 -31.43 -30.04
C PHE A 382 -12.53 -32.63 -30.07
N GLU A 383 -12.41 -33.31 -31.21
CA GLU A 383 -11.45 -34.40 -31.39
C GLU A 383 -10.17 -33.88 -32.00
N PHE A 384 -9.03 -34.22 -31.41
CA PHE A 384 -7.71 -33.83 -31.89
C PHE A 384 -6.70 -34.97 -31.69
N GLU A 385 -6.00 -35.37 -32.75
CA GLU A 385 -4.91 -36.36 -32.74
C GLU A 385 -5.18 -37.63 -31.90
N ASN A 386 -6.32 -38.29 -32.14
CA ASN A 386 -6.80 -39.49 -31.42
C ASN A 386 -7.22 -39.28 -29.95
N GLU A 387 -7.41 -38.03 -29.52
CA GLU A 387 -7.97 -37.69 -28.21
C GLU A 387 -9.29 -36.89 -28.37
N THR A 388 -10.31 -37.26 -27.61
CA THR A 388 -11.62 -36.57 -27.59
C THR A 388 -11.68 -35.63 -26.39
N LEU A 389 -11.68 -34.31 -26.62
CA LEU A 389 -11.90 -33.29 -25.58
C LEU A 389 -13.40 -33.01 -25.47
N THR A 390 -14.07 -33.48 -24.42
CA THR A 390 -15.52 -33.25 -24.19
C THR A 390 -15.76 -32.01 -23.31
N PHE A 391 -16.60 -31.09 -23.78
CA PHE A 391 -16.99 -29.85 -23.14
C PHE A 391 -18.43 -29.95 -22.61
N TYR A 392 -18.60 -30.11 -21.30
CA TYR A 392 -19.94 -30.10 -20.70
C TYR A 392 -20.41 -28.65 -20.47
N SER A 393 -21.33 -28.16 -21.31
CA SER A 393 -22.08 -26.90 -21.12
C SER A 393 -21.23 -25.63 -20.96
N LEU A 394 -20.40 -25.34 -21.97
CA LEU A 394 -19.66 -24.07 -22.05
C LEU A 394 -20.47 -23.05 -22.86
N GLU A 395 -20.87 -21.94 -22.24
CA GLU A 395 -21.05 -20.72 -23.05
C GLU A 395 -19.68 -20.03 -23.22
N PRO A 396 -19.42 -19.41 -24.38
CA PRO A 396 -18.20 -18.64 -24.61
C PRO A 396 -17.98 -17.62 -23.49
N LEU A 397 -16.72 -17.45 -23.06
CA LEU A 397 -16.32 -16.37 -22.18
C LEU A 397 -16.70 -15.03 -22.83
N ARG A 398 -17.76 -14.38 -22.34
CA ARG A 398 -17.97 -12.96 -22.63
C ARG A 398 -16.85 -12.20 -21.94
N LEU A 399 -16.07 -11.46 -22.73
CA LEU A 399 -15.06 -10.54 -22.24
C LEU A 399 -15.69 -9.57 -21.22
N PRO A 400 -14.92 -9.02 -20.26
CA PRO A 400 -15.42 -8.03 -19.30
C PRO A 400 -16.22 -6.91 -19.99
N GLU A 401 -17.25 -6.34 -19.34
CA GLU A 401 -18.03 -5.23 -19.95
C GLU A 401 -17.18 -3.96 -20.20
N ASP A 402 -16.00 -3.87 -19.60
CA ASP A 402 -14.95 -2.86 -19.84
C ASP A 402 -13.91 -3.27 -20.90
N PHE A 403 -14.01 -4.47 -21.46
CA PHE A 403 -13.36 -4.83 -22.71
C PHE A 403 -14.16 -4.16 -23.82
N ASP A 404 -13.71 -2.98 -24.25
CA ASP A 404 -14.25 -2.41 -25.47
C ASP A 404 -13.95 -3.40 -26.61
N ALA A 405 -14.97 -4.16 -27.04
CA ALA A 405 -14.89 -5.10 -28.15
C ALA A 405 -14.45 -4.42 -29.47
N ARG A 406 -14.37 -3.09 -29.49
CA ARG A 406 -13.83 -2.29 -30.59
C ARG A 406 -12.31 -2.11 -30.51
N VAL A 407 -11.66 -2.39 -29.37
CA VAL A 407 -10.22 -2.21 -29.18
C VAL A 407 -9.48 -3.52 -29.43
N ARG A 408 -8.82 -3.59 -30.59
CA ARG A 408 -7.94 -4.69 -30.98
C ARG A 408 -6.74 -4.80 -30.03
N ARG A 409 -6.55 -5.98 -29.43
CA ARG A 409 -5.41 -6.29 -28.54
C ARG A 409 -4.64 -7.49 -29.06
N PHE A 410 -3.34 -7.46 -28.83
CA PHE A 410 -2.41 -8.49 -29.24
C PHE A 410 -1.81 -9.18 -28.01
N LEU A 411 -1.73 -10.50 -28.05
CA LEU A 411 -0.78 -11.21 -27.23
C LEU A 411 0.62 -10.82 -27.69
N THR A 412 1.37 -10.17 -26.82
CA THR A 412 2.70 -9.65 -27.14
C THR A 412 3.74 -10.29 -26.25
N LEU A 413 4.82 -10.76 -26.86
CA LEU A 413 6.04 -11.16 -26.18
C LEU A 413 7.05 -10.01 -26.31
N ALA A 414 7.43 -9.41 -25.19
CA ALA A 414 8.49 -8.41 -25.12
C ALA A 414 9.80 -9.06 -24.66
N VAL A 415 10.85 -8.91 -25.45
CA VAL A 415 12.20 -9.40 -25.19
C VAL A 415 13.10 -8.19 -25.01
N ASN A 416 13.41 -7.83 -23.77
CA ASN A 416 14.26 -6.71 -23.41
C ASN A 416 15.69 -7.18 -23.15
N ARG A 417 16.64 -6.65 -23.91
CA ARG A 417 18.07 -6.97 -23.80
C ARG A 417 18.84 -5.78 -23.24
N SER A 418 19.63 -6.03 -22.21
CA SER A 418 20.58 -5.06 -21.62
C SER A 418 21.95 -5.70 -21.44
N GLU A 419 22.93 -4.88 -21.01
CA GLU A 419 24.27 -5.37 -20.64
C GLU A 419 24.21 -6.35 -19.45
N ASP A 420 23.20 -6.21 -18.59
CA ASP A 420 22.97 -7.06 -17.41
C ASP A 420 22.24 -8.38 -17.72
N GLY A 421 21.81 -8.60 -18.96
CA GLY A 421 21.20 -9.85 -19.40
C GLY A 421 19.92 -9.71 -20.24
N LEU A 422 19.12 -10.78 -20.26
CA LEU A 422 17.92 -10.92 -21.09
C LEU A 422 16.67 -10.98 -20.22
N ASN A 423 15.71 -10.08 -20.43
CA ASN A 423 14.42 -10.08 -19.76
C ASN A 423 13.28 -10.36 -20.76
N ILE A 424 12.39 -11.30 -20.43
CA ILE A 424 11.32 -11.74 -21.31
C ILE A 424 9.99 -11.62 -20.60
N SER A 425 9.03 -11.05 -21.29
CA SER A 425 7.77 -10.72 -20.67
C SER A 425 6.58 -10.86 -21.61
N PHE A 426 5.46 -11.39 -21.14
CA PHE A 426 4.22 -11.46 -21.92
C PHE A 426 3.25 -10.35 -21.49
N MET A 427 2.60 -9.75 -22.47
CA MET A 427 1.78 -8.55 -22.35
C MET A 427 0.55 -8.64 -23.26
N GLY A 428 -0.51 -7.90 -22.92
CA GLY A 428 -1.72 -7.76 -23.76
C GLY A 428 -1.85 -6.33 -24.26
N LEU A 429 -1.14 -5.99 -25.34
CA LEU A 429 -1.02 -4.60 -25.82
C LEU A 429 -2.14 -4.24 -26.82
N SER A 430 -2.73 -3.07 -26.65
CA SER A 430 -3.64 -2.46 -27.63
C SER A 430 -2.88 -1.78 -28.77
N GLN A 431 -3.56 -1.54 -29.89
CA GLN A 431 -2.99 -0.77 -31.01
C GLN A 431 -2.51 0.63 -30.61
N LYS A 432 -3.19 1.29 -29.66
CA LYS A 432 -2.79 2.60 -29.12
C LYS A 432 -1.52 2.52 -28.27
N GLU A 433 -1.37 1.46 -27.46
CA GLU A 433 -0.15 1.23 -26.66
C GLU A 433 1.04 0.89 -27.55
N LEU A 434 0.83 0.12 -28.63
CA LEU A 434 1.86 -0.14 -29.63
C LEU A 434 2.31 1.15 -30.33
N GLN A 435 1.39 2.06 -30.63
CA GLN A 435 1.72 3.39 -31.18
C GLN A 435 2.55 4.22 -30.19
N ILE A 436 2.17 4.23 -28.90
CA ILE A 436 2.95 4.91 -27.86
C ILE A 436 4.37 4.33 -27.80
N LEU A 437 4.50 3.01 -27.74
CA LEU A 437 5.79 2.32 -27.70
C LEU A 437 6.64 2.55 -28.96
N SER A 438 6.02 2.73 -30.13
CA SER A 438 6.73 3.05 -31.37
C SER A 438 7.24 4.49 -31.44
N VAL A 439 6.70 5.40 -30.62
CA VAL A 439 7.01 6.84 -30.63
C VAL A 439 7.93 7.24 -29.46
N GLN A 440 8.05 6.43 -28.42
CA GLN A 440 8.63 6.84 -27.14
C GLN A 440 10.16 6.77 -27.02
N ASP A 441 10.92 6.46 -28.08
CA ASP A 441 12.38 6.44 -27.99
C ASP A 441 13.00 7.56 -28.85
N ASN A 442 13.37 8.65 -28.20
CA ASN A 442 14.16 9.76 -28.76
C ASN A 442 15.64 9.36 -29.00
N LYS A 443 15.88 8.08 -29.28
CA LYS A 443 17.16 7.52 -29.75
C LYS A 443 16.98 7.13 -31.21
N SER A 444 18.08 7.14 -31.97
CA SER A 444 18.18 7.17 -33.43
C SER A 444 17.54 6.01 -34.24
N SER A 445 16.66 5.20 -33.64
CA SER A 445 15.99 4.06 -34.26
C SER A 445 14.66 3.76 -33.56
N PRO A 446 13.54 3.59 -34.28
CA PRO A 446 12.28 3.15 -33.68
C PRO A 446 12.42 1.75 -33.04
N THR A 447 11.64 1.50 -31.98
CA THR A 447 11.61 0.20 -31.30
C THR A 447 11.08 -0.88 -32.25
N PRO A 448 11.80 -2.01 -32.44
CA PRO A 448 11.37 -3.04 -33.39
C PRO A 448 10.13 -3.78 -32.89
N ILE A 449 9.09 -3.83 -33.74
CA ILE A 449 7.85 -4.58 -33.53
C ILE A 449 7.72 -5.61 -34.66
N LEU A 450 7.74 -6.89 -34.31
CA LEU A 450 7.52 -8.00 -35.23
C LEU A 450 6.08 -8.50 -35.10
N ASN A 451 5.34 -8.47 -36.19
CA ASN A 451 3.97 -8.96 -36.21
C ASN A 451 3.91 -10.33 -36.89
N VAL A 452 3.71 -11.39 -36.10
CA VAL A 452 3.58 -12.77 -36.63
C VAL A 452 2.15 -13.26 -36.64
N THR A 453 1.19 -12.43 -36.23
CA THR A 453 -0.23 -12.81 -36.12
C THR A 453 -0.82 -13.33 -37.43
N THR A 454 -0.30 -12.91 -38.59
CA THR A 454 -0.78 -13.34 -39.91
C THR A 454 -0.40 -14.78 -40.25
N PHE A 455 0.56 -15.38 -39.54
CA PHE A 455 1.01 -16.77 -39.74
C PHE A 455 0.34 -17.76 -38.77
N ILE A 456 -0.51 -17.25 -37.87
CA ILE A 456 -1.08 -18.01 -36.78
C ILE A 456 -2.58 -18.16 -37.00
N ASN A 457 -2.99 -19.40 -37.17
CA ASN A 457 -4.37 -19.81 -37.28
C ASN A 457 -4.87 -20.22 -35.89
N ASN A 458 -6.15 -20.00 -35.64
CA ASN A 458 -6.78 -20.59 -34.47
C ASN A 458 -6.77 -22.12 -34.57
N GLU A 459 -6.81 -22.77 -33.41
CA GLU A 459 -6.90 -24.22 -33.21
C GLU A 459 -5.66 -25.00 -33.68
N VAL A 460 -4.56 -24.30 -33.94
CA VAL A 460 -3.26 -24.91 -34.29
C VAL A 460 -2.23 -24.62 -33.20
N TRP A 461 -1.51 -25.65 -32.76
CA TRP A 461 -0.37 -25.48 -31.86
C TRP A 461 0.84 -24.93 -32.62
N TYR A 462 1.37 -23.83 -32.10
CA TYR A 462 2.60 -23.23 -32.56
C TYR A 462 3.67 -23.34 -31.50
N GLU A 463 4.91 -23.63 -31.90
CA GLU A 463 6.08 -23.56 -31.04
C GLU A 463 6.93 -22.36 -31.43
N ILE A 464 7.32 -21.56 -30.44
CA ILE A 464 8.26 -20.47 -30.61
C ILE A 464 9.59 -20.90 -30.01
N ALA A 465 10.65 -20.77 -30.79
CA ALA A 465 12.03 -20.87 -30.34
C ALA A 465 12.72 -19.51 -30.46
N LEU A 466 13.18 -18.98 -29.33
CA LEU A 466 13.98 -17.77 -29.21
C LEU A 466 15.42 -18.18 -28.95
N GLU A 467 16.35 -17.63 -29.71
CA GLU A 467 17.78 -17.87 -29.56
C GLU A 467 18.50 -16.52 -29.60
N SER A 468 18.98 -16.08 -28.44
CA SER A 468 19.75 -14.84 -28.31
C SER A 468 21.22 -15.19 -28.23
N VAL A 469 22.06 -14.67 -29.14
CA VAL A 469 23.53 -14.85 -29.18
C VAL A 469 24.16 -13.55 -29.69
N ASN A 470 25.21 -13.05 -29.05
CA ASN A 470 26.03 -11.92 -29.53
C ASN A 470 25.24 -10.71 -30.07
N TYR A 471 24.28 -10.20 -29.31
CA TYR A 471 23.42 -9.05 -29.66
C TYR A 471 22.40 -9.30 -30.78
N THR A 472 22.34 -10.52 -31.31
CA THR A 472 21.32 -10.97 -32.26
C THR A 472 20.28 -11.82 -31.53
N THR A 473 19.00 -11.52 -31.71
CA THR A 473 17.88 -12.37 -31.28
C THR A 473 17.26 -13.02 -32.50
N THR A 474 17.40 -14.33 -32.63
CA THR A 474 16.77 -15.14 -33.65
C THR A 474 15.47 -15.74 -33.10
N ILE A 475 14.39 -15.59 -33.84
CA ILE A 475 13.06 -16.07 -33.46
C ILE A 475 12.60 -17.01 -34.56
N LYS A 476 12.19 -18.21 -34.18
CA LYS A 476 11.63 -19.24 -35.05
C LYS A 476 10.25 -19.59 -34.56
N LEU A 477 9.27 -19.59 -35.47
CA LEU A 477 7.91 -20.04 -35.24
C LEU A 477 7.69 -21.31 -36.03
N TYR A 478 7.29 -22.37 -35.33
CA TYR A 478 6.98 -23.67 -35.90
C TYR A 478 5.49 -23.92 -35.77
N SER A 479 4.85 -24.43 -36.82
CA SER A 479 3.55 -25.06 -36.72
C SER A 479 3.78 -26.56 -36.52
N HIS A 480 3.04 -27.19 -35.59
CA HIS A 480 3.08 -28.65 -35.45
C HIS A 480 2.73 -29.39 -36.75
N SER A 481 1.91 -28.79 -37.62
CA SER A 481 1.47 -29.40 -38.88
C SER A 481 2.44 -29.17 -40.05
N TYR A 482 3.25 -28.11 -40.01
CA TYR A 482 4.02 -27.66 -41.19
C TYR A 482 5.52 -27.42 -40.92
N GLY A 483 5.99 -27.64 -39.69
CA GLY A 483 7.38 -27.37 -39.31
C GLY A 483 7.65 -25.86 -39.20
N LEU A 484 8.86 -25.41 -39.53
CA LEU A 484 9.25 -23.99 -39.44
C LEU A 484 8.45 -23.15 -40.44
N ILE A 485 7.67 -22.19 -39.95
CA ILE A 485 6.80 -21.35 -40.79
C ILE A 485 7.22 -19.87 -40.79
N TRP A 486 8.00 -19.42 -39.81
CA TRP A 486 8.52 -18.06 -39.78
C TRP A 486 9.84 -17.98 -39.04
N LEU A 487 10.77 -17.16 -39.54
CA LEU A 487 12.11 -16.94 -39.00
C LEU A 487 12.45 -15.46 -39.16
N SER A 488 12.97 -14.84 -38.11
CA SER A 488 13.56 -13.50 -38.17
C SER A 488 14.73 -13.38 -37.20
N SER A 489 15.68 -12.52 -37.53
CA SER A 489 16.78 -12.14 -36.65
C SER A 489 16.79 -10.62 -36.50
N VAL A 490 16.92 -10.14 -35.26
CA VAL A 490 17.00 -8.71 -34.93
C VAL A 490 18.29 -8.46 -34.17
N GLU A 491 19.09 -7.51 -34.65
CA GLU A 491 20.34 -7.09 -34.01
C GLU A 491 20.12 -5.79 -33.20
N GLY A 492 20.67 -5.73 -31.99
CA GLY A 492 20.70 -4.51 -31.18
C GLY A 492 20.32 -4.70 -29.71
N ASN A 493 20.50 -3.62 -28.94
CA ASN A 493 20.09 -3.51 -27.53
C ASN A 493 18.74 -2.81 -27.41
N GLY A 494 17.95 -3.15 -26.39
CA GLY A 494 16.61 -2.61 -26.16
C GLY A 494 15.52 -3.67 -26.18
N THR A 495 14.26 -3.23 -26.24
CA THR A 495 13.09 -4.13 -26.19
C THR A 495 12.57 -4.46 -27.59
N LEU A 496 12.52 -5.75 -27.92
CA LEU A 496 11.87 -6.29 -29.09
C LEU A 496 10.45 -6.74 -28.74
N TYR A 497 9.43 -6.23 -29.41
CA TYR A 497 8.04 -6.66 -29.22
C TYR A 497 7.60 -7.59 -30.35
N ILE A 498 7.07 -8.76 -30.00
CA ILE A 498 6.60 -9.77 -30.96
C ILE A 498 5.10 -9.97 -30.74
N LEU A 499 4.28 -9.58 -31.71
CA LEU A 499 2.83 -9.76 -31.68
C LEU A 499 2.51 -11.18 -32.14
N LEU A 500 2.12 -12.03 -31.19
CA LEU A 500 1.89 -13.45 -31.41
C LEU A 500 0.48 -13.70 -31.94
N ALA A 501 -0.55 -13.17 -31.30
CA ALA A 501 -1.92 -13.41 -31.77
C ALA A 501 -2.84 -12.22 -31.53
N ASP A 502 -3.84 -12.07 -32.40
CA ASP A 502 -4.98 -11.19 -32.15
C ASP A 502 -5.93 -11.88 -31.18
N ILE A 503 -6.11 -11.29 -30.00
CA ILE A 503 -6.91 -11.86 -28.91
C ILE A 503 -8.27 -11.18 -28.76
N LYS A 504 -8.73 -10.45 -29.80
CA LYS A 504 -10.00 -9.73 -29.78
C LYS A 504 -11.18 -10.63 -29.37
N ASP A 505 -11.22 -11.87 -29.85
CA ASP A 505 -12.28 -12.85 -29.60
C ASP A 505 -11.73 -14.29 -29.42
N SER A 506 -10.47 -14.39 -28.98
CA SER A 506 -9.72 -15.66 -28.92
C SER A 506 -9.13 -15.89 -27.54
N LEU A 507 -9.21 -17.13 -27.06
CA LEU A 507 -8.47 -17.61 -25.88
C LEU A 507 -7.07 -18.06 -26.30
N VAL A 508 -6.10 -17.99 -25.37
CA VAL A 508 -4.74 -18.48 -25.61
C VAL A 508 -4.36 -19.51 -24.56
N ALA A 509 -3.86 -20.67 -25.00
CA ALA A 509 -3.26 -21.69 -24.15
C ALA A 509 -1.75 -21.78 -24.40
N PHE A 510 -0.98 -22.16 -23.38
CA PHE A 510 0.48 -22.36 -23.46
C PHE A 510 0.86 -23.76 -22.97
N ARG A 511 1.94 -24.35 -23.51
CA ARG A 511 2.56 -25.58 -22.99
C ARG A 511 4.08 -25.60 -23.21
N GLY A 512 4.78 -26.44 -22.45
CA GLY A 512 6.17 -26.82 -22.73
C GLY A 512 7.17 -25.67 -22.76
N LEU A 513 7.19 -24.80 -21.74
CA LEU A 513 8.24 -23.80 -21.61
C LEU A 513 9.55 -24.47 -21.18
N TRP A 514 10.53 -24.42 -22.07
CA TRP A 514 11.89 -24.93 -21.84
C TRP A 514 12.90 -23.80 -22.01
N ILE A 515 13.87 -23.74 -21.11
CA ILE A 515 14.94 -22.74 -21.12
C ILE A 515 16.27 -23.50 -21.09
N LYS A 516 17.11 -23.25 -22.09
CA LYS A 516 18.48 -23.76 -22.16
C LYS A 516 19.44 -22.58 -22.07
N ILE A 517 20.17 -22.52 -20.97
CA ILE A 517 21.28 -21.58 -20.74
C ILE A 517 22.56 -22.36 -21.10
N PRO A 518 23.47 -21.82 -21.93
CA PRO A 518 24.73 -22.49 -22.19
C PRO A 518 25.54 -22.61 -20.89
N PRO A 519 26.35 -23.68 -20.74
CA PRO A 519 27.26 -23.78 -19.61
C PRO A 519 28.16 -22.54 -19.60
N GLN A 520 28.12 -21.80 -18.50
CA GLN A 520 29.11 -20.76 -18.24
C GLN A 520 30.48 -21.42 -18.37
N PRO A 521 31.46 -20.84 -19.09
CA PRO A 521 32.83 -21.30 -18.93
C PRO A 521 33.12 -21.24 -17.43
N GLU A 522 33.56 -22.36 -16.85
CA GLU A 522 34.13 -22.33 -15.52
C GLU A 522 35.12 -21.16 -15.54
N LYS A 523 34.87 -20.16 -14.67
CA LYS A 523 35.93 -19.23 -14.32
C LYS A 523 37.03 -20.13 -13.78
N ILE A 524 37.99 -20.47 -14.62
CA ILE A 524 39.31 -20.86 -14.17
C ILE A 524 39.68 -19.71 -13.24
N LEU A 525 39.76 -20.04 -11.97
CA LEU A 525 40.27 -19.14 -10.96
C LEU A 525 41.73 -18.90 -11.38
N GLU A 526 41.96 -17.89 -12.23
CA GLU A 526 43.31 -17.38 -12.44
C GLU A 526 43.78 -16.95 -11.06
N SER A 527 44.69 -17.75 -10.51
CA SER A 527 45.46 -17.41 -9.35
C SER A 527 46.01 -16.00 -9.57
N LEU A 528 45.58 -15.05 -8.74
CA LEU A 528 46.13 -13.71 -8.68
C LEU A 528 47.68 -13.80 -8.66
N PRO A 529 48.39 -12.99 -9.45
CA PRO A 529 49.84 -13.03 -9.44
C PRO A 529 50.39 -12.66 -8.05
N PRO A 530 51.51 -13.28 -7.65
CA PRO A 530 52.06 -13.21 -6.30
C PRO A 530 52.81 -11.88 -6.08
N GLU A 531 52.11 -10.74 -6.17
CA GLU A 531 52.71 -9.43 -5.83
C GLU A 531 51.87 -8.61 -4.84
N SER A 532 50.61 -8.99 -4.56
CA SER A 532 49.75 -8.26 -3.61
C SER A 532 49.94 -8.65 -2.14
N SER A 533 50.62 -9.76 -1.83
CA SER A 533 50.83 -10.20 -0.44
C SER A 533 51.97 -9.48 0.30
N TRP A 534 52.90 -8.84 -0.44
CA TRP A 534 54.06 -8.12 0.10
C TRP A 534 53.62 -6.77 0.68
N TYR A 535 52.67 -6.09 0.03
CA TYR A 535 52.13 -4.82 0.51
C TYR A 535 51.33 -4.99 1.81
N LEU A 536 50.59 -6.09 1.95
CA LEU A 536 49.86 -6.39 3.17
C LEU A 536 50.82 -6.72 4.33
N LEU A 537 51.86 -7.53 4.08
CA LEU A 537 52.90 -7.85 5.07
C LEU A 537 53.73 -6.61 5.47
N LEU A 538 54.12 -5.75 4.53
CA LEU A 538 54.84 -4.52 4.83
C LEU A 538 53.99 -3.53 5.63
N SER A 539 52.70 -3.40 5.32
CA SER A 539 51.79 -2.50 6.07
C SER A 539 51.58 -2.96 7.51
N THR A 540 51.43 -4.26 7.73
CA THR A 540 51.27 -4.84 9.08
C THR A 540 52.56 -4.77 9.89
N ALA A 541 53.72 -4.98 9.27
CA ALA A 541 55.02 -4.83 9.92
C ALA A 541 55.32 -3.37 10.31
N ALA A 542 55.01 -2.41 9.43
CA ALA A 542 55.16 -0.98 9.73
C ALA A 542 54.23 -0.55 10.89
N PHE A 543 53.00 -1.06 10.92
CA PHE A 543 52.05 -0.79 12.00
C PHE A 543 52.52 -1.37 13.35
N MET A 544 53.05 -2.60 13.35
CA MET A 544 53.62 -3.20 14.56
C MET A 544 54.87 -2.46 15.05
N MET A 545 55.76 -2.03 14.13
CA MET A 545 56.96 -1.28 14.50
C MET A 545 56.60 0.09 15.11
N PHE A 546 55.58 0.77 14.58
CA PHE A 546 55.07 2.02 15.15
C PHE A 546 54.49 1.83 16.57
N MET A 547 53.77 0.73 16.81
CA MET A 547 53.24 0.38 18.14
C MET A 547 54.36 0.07 19.14
N ILE A 548 55.43 -0.59 18.70
CA ILE A 548 56.60 -0.88 19.56
C ILE A 548 57.33 0.41 19.92
N ILE A 549 57.62 1.28 18.95
CA ILE A 549 58.32 2.55 19.19
C ILE A 549 57.51 3.44 20.14
N THR A 550 56.20 3.56 19.93
CA THR A 550 55.33 4.35 20.81
C THR A 550 55.28 3.77 22.23
N SER A 551 55.25 2.45 22.38
CA SER A 551 55.30 1.81 23.70
C SER A 551 56.62 2.06 24.46
N VAL A 552 57.76 2.10 23.77
CA VAL A 552 59.06 2.43 24.38
C VAL A 552 59.13 3.88 24.81
N PHE A 553 58.63 4.82 24.00
CA PHE A 553 58.55 6.23 24.38
C PHE A 553 57.61 6.48 25.57
N ILE A 554 56.50 5.75 25.64
CA ILE A 554 55.57 5.83 26.78
C ILE A 554 56.24 5.29 28.06
N MET A 555 57.00 4.19 27.96
CA MET A 555 57.75 3.65 29.09
C MET A 555 58.86 4.60 29.57
N ASP A 556 59.68 5.17 28.68
CA ASP A 556 60.72 6.15 29.05
C ASP A 556 60.11 7.42 29.67
N PHE A 557 58.97 7.89 29.15
CA PHE A 557 58.24 9.01 29.72
C PHE A 557 57.72 8.71 31.14
N LEU A 558 57.16 7.52 31.36
CA LEU A 558 56.68 7.08 32.67
C LEU A 558 57.83 6.85 33.66
N GLU A 559 58.99 6.38 33.19
CA GLU A 559 60.16 6.15 34.03
C GLU A 559 60.82 7.47 34.47
N ARG A 560 60.92 8.46 33.57
CA ARG A 560 61.34 9.83 33.91
C ARG A 560 60.37 10.55 34.83
N ALA A 561 59.06 10.27 34.71
CA ALA A 561 58.06 10.81 35.63
C ALA A 561 58.13 10.17 37.02
N ARG A 562 58.71 8.97 37.16
CA ARG A 562 58.79 8.23 38.43
C ARG A 562 60.02 8.58 39.28
N ASN A 563 61.09 9.11 38.66
CA ASN A 563 62.30 9.54 39.36
C ASN A 563 62.55 11.05 39.17
N PRO A 564 61.98 11.93 40.02
CA PRO A 564 62.34 13.34 40.02
C PRO A 564 63.79 13.47 40.49
N ILE A 565 64.66 13.93 39.59
CA ILE A 565 66.04 14.29 39.90
C ILE A 565 66.00 15.37 40.99
N ILE A 566 66.48 15.01 42.18
CA ILE A 566 66.72 15.92 43.29
C ILE A 566 67.91 16.80 42.90
N ASN A 567 67.62 18.07 42.61
CA ASN A 567 68.63 19.11 42.49
C ASN A 567 69.36 19.28 43.82
N ASN A 568 70.69 19.18 43.80
CA ASN A 568 71.54 19.72 44.86
C ASN A 568 72.54 20.69 44.21
N HIS A 569 72.25 21.99 44.33
CA HIS A 569 73.22 23.06 44.13
C HIS A 569 73.70 23.54 45.52
N ASN A 570 74.91 23.14 45.89
CA ASN A 570 75.90 23.98 46.56
C ASN A 570 76.88 24.38 45.44
N GLY A 571 77.38 25.57 45.17
CA GLY A 571 77.51 26.84 45.89
C GLY A 571 78.88 27.43 45.46
N LEU A 572 78.94 28.74 45.18
CA LEU A 572 80.14 29.59 44.94
C LEU A 572 80.82 29.40 43.55
N LEU A 573 81.11 30.42 42.73
CA LEU A 573 81.49 31.82 42.92
C LEU A 573 80.82 32.75 41.88
#